data_AF-A0A820XBR0-F1
#
_entry.id   AF-A0A820XBR0-F1
#
_cell.length_a   1.000
_cell.length_b   1.000
_cell.length_c   1.000
_cell.angle_alpha   90.00
_cell.angle_beta   90.00
_cell.angle_gamma   90.00
#
_symmetry.space_group_name_H-M   'P 1'
#
loop_
_entity.id
_entity.type
_entity.pdbx_description
1 polymer ?
#
loop_
_entity_poly.entity_id
_entity_poly.type
_entity_poly.pdbx_seq_one_letter_code
_entity_poly.pdbx_strand_id
1 'polypeptide(L)'
;MVPHQPGVGYPLVRSLLALNEAAEKQLVEVVLISCTDSDSGERIRQSIHHYELPITRMSFTGGTDVTKYLLAWKCDLFLTADEDQVRTVLCGTSSKAFTGIAAALVCSIVNTTPNISSNPIQIPESLHCQESDSKLDMTVLPSEVNTSTKYVPSASLPYLSWPEGQVRIAFDGDSVLFSDQAECVFKTEGLEGFFEFERKHGHIALPKGPMQAFALKFQKLRQSLGENHKWRVRTFLVTARNDVGNIRVFHTFKEWGLEIDETHF
;
A
#
# COMPACT_ATOMS: atom_id res chain seq x y z
N MET A 1 4.39 -23.84 27.62
CA MET A 1 4.03 -22.42 27.35
C MET A 1 3.16 -22.41 26.10
N VAL A 2 2.19 -21.49 25.96
CA VAL A 2 1.18 -21.50 24.87
C VAL A 2 1.56 -20.45 23.83
N PRO A 3 1.60 -20.78 22.52
CA PRO A 3 1.92 -19.82 21.47
C PRO A 3 0.92 -18.65 21.44
N HIS A 4 1.35 -17.50 20.93
CA HIS A 4 0.44 -16.39 20.64
C HIS A 4 -0.52 -16.79 19.53
N GLN A 5 -1.77 -16.36 19.62
CA GLN A 5 -2.71 -16.49 18.51
C GLN A 5 -2.26 -15.60 17.33
N PRO A 6 -2.55 -16.00 16.07
CA PRO A 6 -2.22 -15.19 14.90
C PRO A 6 -2.88 -13.81 14.97
N GLY A 7 -2.08 -12.76 14.76
CA GLY A 7 -2.56 -11.37 14.68
C GLY A 7 -2.87 -10.91 13.25
N VAL A 8 -3.28 -9.65 13.11
CA VAL A 8 -3.67 -9.04 11.81
C VAL A 8 -2.58 -9.13 10.74
N GLY A 9 -1.31 -9.00 11.13
CA GLY A 9 -0.18 -9.10 10.19
C GLY A 9 0.16 -10.53 9.76
N TYR A 10 -0.36 -11.57 10.43
CA TYR A 10 0.04 -12.95 10.20
C TYR A 10 -0.23 -13.45 8.76
N PRO A 11 -1.41 -13.20 8.16
CA PRO A 11 -1.68 -13.62 6.77
C PRO A 11 -0.75 -12.95 5.75
N LEU A 12 -0.40 -11.68 5.98
CA LEU A 12 0.54 -10.95 5.13
C LEU A 12 1.95 -11.55 5.24
N VAL A 13 2.43 -11.82 6.45
CA VAL A 13 3.74 -12.45 6.68
C VAL A 13 3.80 -13.82 6.01
N ARG A 14 2.76 -14.65 6.14
CA ARG A 14 2.66 -15.95 5.45
C ARG A 14 2.74 -15.79 3.93
N SER A 15 1.99 -14.84 3.37
CA SER A 15 1.96 -14.60 1.92
C SER A 15 3.29 -14.09 1.38
N LEU A 16 3.97 -13.22 2.13
CA LEU A 16 5.30 -12.73 1.79
C LEU A 16 6.37 -13.83 1.84
N LEU A 17 6.32 -14.71 2.85
CA LEU A 17 7.26 -15.82 2.97
C LEU A 17 7.03 -16.90 1.91
N ALA A 18 5.78 -17.13 1.49
CA ALA A 18 5.44 -18.02 0.37
C ALA A 18 6.05 -17.58 -0.97
N LEU A 19 6.42 -16.31 -1.13
CA LEU A 19 7.15 -15.83 -2.30
C LEU A 19 8.56 -16.46 -2.40
N ASN A 20 9.19 -16.77 -1.27
CA ASN A 20 10.50 -17.42 -1.25
C ASN A 20 10.42 -18.86 -1.73
N GLU A 21 9.40 -19.58 -1.27
CA GLU A 21 9.14 -20.97 -1.68
C GLU A 21 8.86 -21.03 -3.18
N ALA A 22 8.02 -20.14 -3.68
CA ALA A 22 7.70 -20.08 -5.11
C ALA A 22 8.91 -19.73 -6.00
N ALA A 23 9.84 -18.92 -5.49
CA ALA A 23 11.03 -18.53 -6.23
C ALA A 23 12.23 -19.47 -6.02
N GLU A 24 12.09 -20.46 -5.14
CA GLU A 24 13.19 -21.32 -4.64
C GLU A 24 14.42 -20.53 -4.17
N LYS A 25 14.21 -19.32 -3.65
CA LYS A 25 15.27 -18.42 -3.17
C LYS A 25 14.73 -17.41 -2.17
N GLN A 26 15.60 -16.86 -1.35
CA GLN A 26 15.24 -15.85 -0.38
C GLN A 26 15.06 -14.47 -1.04
N LEU A 27 13.82 -14.12 -1.38
CA LEU A 27 13.40 -12.81 -1.90
C LEU A 27 12.95 -11.85 -0.80
N VAL A 28 12.27 -12.38 0.20
CA VAL A 28 11.77 -11.66 1.37
C VAL A 28 12.46 -12.19 2.62
N GLU A 29 12.94 -11.27 3.45
CA GLU A 29 13.32 -11.57 4.83
C GLU A 29 12.31 -10.88 5.75
N VAL A 30 11.72 -11.64 6.67
CA VAL A 30 10.88 -11.10 7.73
C VAL A 30 11.70 -11.08 9.01
N VAL A 31 11.82 -9.90 9.60
CA VAL A 31 12.54 -9.67 10.86
C VAL A 31 11.54 -9.19 11.91
N LEU A 32 11.72 -9.65 13.15
CA LEU A 32 10.85 -9.24 14.25
C LEU A 32 11.58 -8.23 15.15
N ILE A 33 10.94 -7.10 15.42
CA ILE A 33 11.43 -6.13 16.39
C ILE A 33 10.37 -5.99 17.47
N SER A 34 10.72 -6.33 18.71
CA SER A 34 9.84 -6.15 19.87
C SER A 34 10.40 -5.08 20.79
N CYS A 35 9.54 -4.20 21.28
CA CYS A 35 9.88 -3.26 22.34
C CYS A 35 9.81 -3.89 23.75
N THR A 36 9.30 -5.11 23.87
CA THR A 36 9.23 -5.86 25.14
C THR A 36 10.62 -6.35 25.58
N ASP A 37 10.73 -6.70 26.85
CA ASP A 37 11.92 -7.37 27.40
C ASP A 37 12.19 -8.75 26.76
N SER A 38 13.41 -9.25 26.95
CA SER A 38 13.87 -10.54 26.41
C SER A 38 13.12 -11.74 26.99
N ASP A 39 12.54 -11.62 28.19
CA ASP A 39 11.80 -12.69 28.86
C ASP A 39 10.50 -13.01 28.14
N SER A 40 9.90 -12.03 27.47
CA SER A 40 8.77 -12.21 26.53
C SER A 40 9.19 -12.89 25.22
N GLY A 41 10.50 -12.92 24.92
CA GLY A 41 11.03 -13.41 23.65
C GLY A 41 10.88 -14.92 23.42
N GLU A 42 10.90 -15.70 24.50
CA GLU A 42 10.75 -17.16 24.40
C GLU A 42 9.36 -17.57 23.91
N ARG A 43 8.32 -16.82 24.31
CA ARG A 43 6.96 -17.07 23.82
C ARG A 43 6.81 -16.72 22.34
N ILE A 44 7.47 -15.65 21.89
CA ILE A 44 7.51 -15.29 20.47
C ILE A 44 8.25 -16.37 19.67
N ARG A 45 9.42 -16.82 20.15
CA ARG A 45 10.20 -17.90 19.52
C ARG A 45 9.40 -19.19 19.43
N GLN A 46 8.66 -19.55 20.48
CA GLN A 46 7.76 -20.69 20.47
C GLN A 46 6.65 -20.53 19.42
N SER A 47 6.11 -19.32 19.26
CA SER A 47 5.08 -19.04 18.26
C SER A 47 5.63 -19.17 16.83
N ILE A 48 6.83 -18.64 16.58
CA ILE A 48 7.54 -18.79 15.30
C ILE A 48 7.72 -20.27 14.95
N HIS A 49 8.15 -21.08 15.91
CA HIS A 49 8.35 -22.51 15.70
C HIS A 49 7.04 -23.29 15.55
N HIS A 50 5.99 -22.90 16.28
CA HIS A 50 4.67 -23.51 16.20
C HIS A 50 3.99 -23.28 14.85
N TYR A 51 4.17 -22.08 14.28
CA TYR A 51 3.62 -21.70 12.97
C TYR A 51 4.57 -21.91 11.80
N GLU A 52 5.73 -22.53 12.06
CA GLU A 52 6.76 -22.87 11.06
C GLU A 52 7.20 -21.64 10.24
N LEU A 53 7.30 -20.48 10.88
CA LEU A 53 7.74 -19.27 10.21
C LEU A 53 9.28 -19.28 10.13
N PRO A 54 9.92 -19.22 8.95
CA PRO A 54 11.37 -19.14 8.79
C PRO A 54 11.96 -17.77 9.17
N ILE A 55 11.57 -17.23 10.33
CA ILE A 55 12.08 -15.98 10.87
C ILE A 55 13.35 -16.29 11.65
N THR A 56 14.50 -15.85 11.12
CA THR A 56 15.82 -16.14 11.69
C THR A 56 16.39 -14.97 12.49
N ARG A 57 15.80 -13.77 12.37
CA ARG A 57 16.30 -12.55 13.01
C ARG A 57 15.24 -11.87 13.84
N MET A 58 15.58 -11.61 15.09
CA MET A 58 14.73 -10.90 16.04
C MET A 58 15.57 -9.94 16.88
N SER A 59 15.00 -8.79 17.27
CA SER A 59 15.62 -7.89 18.25
C SER A 59 14.60 -7.46 19.29
N PHE A 60 15.06 -7.36 20.52
CA PHE A 60 14.32 -6.86 21.67
C PHE A 60 14.96 -5.54 22.09
N THR A 61 14.27 -4.44 21.79
CA THR A 61 14.87 -3.10 21.92
C THR A 61 14.75 -2.53 23.33
N GLY A 62 13.92 -3.12 24.20
CA GLY A 62 13.74 -2.66 25.59
C GLY A 62 13.35 -1.18 25.69
N GLY A 63 12.60 -0.67 24.71
CA GLY A 63 12.22 0.75 24.61
C GLY A 63 13.22 1.66 23.89
N THR A 64 14.30 1.14 23.32
CA THR A 64 15.22 1.94 22.48
C THR A 64 14.68 2.18 21.07
N ASP A 65 15.17 3.25 20.42
CA ASP A 65 14.80 3.65 19.06
C ASP A 65 15.00 2.53 18.03
N VAL A 66 13.88 2.06 17.47
CA VAL A 66 13.83 0.98 16.47
C VAL A 66 14.47 1.37 15.14
N THR A 67 14.56 2.67 14.83
CA THR A 67 15.03 3.18 13.53
C THR A 67 16.47 2.76 13.23
N LYS A 68 17.30 2.65 14.27
CA LYS A 68 18.69 2.18 14.15
C LYS A 68 18.76 0.75 13.61
N TYR A 69 17.85 -0.12 14.06
CA TYR A 69 17.76 -1.51 13.63
C TYR A 69 17.22 -1.59 12.20
N LEU A 70 16.18 -0.82 11.89
CA LEU A 70 15.60 -0.76 10.53
C LEU A 70 16.66 -0.35 9.49
N LEU A 71 17.47 0.67 9.79
CA LEU A 71 18.56 1.11 8.93
C LEU A 71 19.69 0.08 8.84
N ALA A 72 20.11 -0.49 9.97
CA ALA A 72 21.18 -1.49 10.00
C ALA A 72 20.81 -2.76 9.21
N TRP A 73 19.55 -3.17 9.27
CA TRP A 73 19.02 -4.33 8.55
C TRP A 73 18.53 -4.01 7.15
N LYS A 74 18.59 -2.73 6.72
CA LYS A 74 18.17 -2.25 5.40
C LYS A 74 16.71 -2.65 5.10
N CYS A 75 15.85 -2.51 6.12
CA CYS A 75 14.43 -2.81 5.99
C CYS A 75 13.78 -1.90 4.96
N ASP A 76 12.89 -2.47 4.15
CA ASP A 76 12.15 -1.73 3.12
C ASP A 76 10.74 -1.35 3.56
N LEU A 77 10.15 -2.16 4.45
CA LEU A 77 8.81 -1.99 5.00
C LEU A 77 8.83 -2.25 6.50
N PHE A 78 8.25 -1.32 7.27
CA PHE A 78 8.07 -1.41 8.70
C PHE A 78 6.58 -1.39 9.06
N LEU A 79 6.14 -2.39 9.82
CA LEU A 79 4.76 -2.54 10.26
C LEU A 79 4.71 -2.49 11.78
N THR A 80 3.89 -1.60 12.34
CA THR A 80 3.81 -1.41 13.79
C THR A 80 2.41 -0.99 14.20
N ALA A 81 2.04 -1.20 15.47
CA ALA A 81 0.83 -0.65 16.06
C ALA A 81 1.08 0.73 16.73
N ASP A 82 2.31 1.22 16.70
CA ASP A 82 2.74 2.49 17.31
C ASP A 82 2.83 3.59 16.26
N GLU A 83 1.90 4.56 16.32
CA GLU A 83 1.81 5.67 15.37
C GLU A 83 3.03 6.61 15.43
N ASP A 84 3.58 6.84 16.63
CA ASP A 84 4.73 7.73 16.79
C ASP A 84 5.99 7.13 16.16
N GLN A 85 6.12 5.80 16.18
CA GLN A 85 7.18 5.12 15.44
C GLN A 85 7.01 5.24 13.92
N VAL A 86 5.78 5.12 13.39
CA VAL A 86 5.52 5.34 11.95
C VAL A 86 5.94 6.76 11.56
N ARG A 87 5.52 7.77 12.33
CA ARG A 87 5.89 9.18 12.08
C ARG A 87 7.40 9.36 12.14
N THR A 88 8.08 8.78 13.12
CA THR A 88 9.54 8.85 13.26
C THR A 88 10.26 8.25 12.05
N VAL A 89 9.80 7.10 11.54
CA VAL A 89 10.40 6.46 10.36
C VAL A 89 10.19 7.29 9.09
N LEU A 90 8.99 7.86 8.90
CA LEU A 90 8.63 8.64 7.71
C LEU A 90 9.27 10.04 7.69
N CYS A 91 9.26 10.76 8.80
CA CYS A 91 9.86 12.10 8.90
C CYS A 91 11.39 12.06 8.94
N GLY A 92 11.96 10.91 9.33
CA GLY A 92 13.39 10.79 9.63
C GLY A 92 13.75 11.46 10.95
N THR A 93 14.95 11.18 11.45
CA THR A 93 15.49 11.91 12.60
C THR A 93 15.99 13.28 12.13
N SER A 94 15.97 14.29 12.99
CA SER A 94 16.35 15.68 12.69
C SER A 94 17.75 15.88 12.09
N SER A 95 18.54 14.82 11.94
CA SER A 95 19.89 14.81 11.39
C SER A 95 20.07 13.98 10.11
N LYS A 96 19.05 13.25 9.63
CA LYS A 96 19.09 12.51 8.36
C LYS A 96 17.74 12.56 7.64
N ALA A 97 17.74 13.21 6.47
CA ALA A 97 16.63 13.23 5.54
C ALA A 97 16.23 11.80 5.11
N PHE A 98 14.92 11.58 5.05
CA PHE A 98 14.18 10.49 4.40
C PHE A 98 14.86 9.10 4.45
N THR A 99 14.39 8.25 5.37
CA THR A 99 14.96 6.90 5.57
C THR A 99 14.76 5.95 4.37
N GLY A 100 13.86 6.30 3.44
CA GLY A 100 13.51 5.45 2.30
C GLY A 100 12.71 4.20 2.68
N ILE A 101 12.35 4.07 3.96
CA ILE A 101 11.65 2.91 4.52
C ILE A 101 10.14 3.20 4.46
N ALA A 102 9.40 2.30 3.82
CA ALA A 102 7.96 2.29 3.89
C ALA A 102 7.51 2.00 5.33
N ALA A 103 6.52 2.72 5.86
CA ALA A 103 5.97 2.42 7.18
C ALA A 103 4.44 2.46 7.15
N ALA A 104 3.81 1.53 7.87
CA ALA A 104 2.36 1.47 8.00
C ALA A 104 1.91 1.07 9.41
N LEU A 105 0.80 1.67 9.85
CA LEU A 105 0.13 1.33 11.09
C LEU A 105 -0.72 0.07 10.91
N VAL A 106 -0.58 -0.90 11.80
CA VAL A 106 -1.34 -2.14 11.83
C VAL A 106 -2.14 -2.20 13.13
N CYS A 107 -3.42 -1.84 13.04
CA CYS A 107 -4.34 -1.88 14.17
C CYS A 107 -5.11 -3.19 14.21
N SER A 108 -5.32 -3.74 15.41
CA SER A 108 -6.23 -4.84 15.61
C SER A 108 -7.67 -4.35 15.54
N ILE A 109 -8.51 -4.98 14.71
CA ILE A 109 -9.95 -4.71 14.66
C ILE A 109 -10.60 -5.39 15.86
N VAL A 110 -10.40 -4.86 17.06
CA VAL A 110 -11.12 -5.32 18.26
C VAL A 110 -12.17 -4.28 18.62
N ASN A 111 -13.42 -4.57 18.25
CA ASN A 111 -14.66 -3.96 18.74
C ASN A 111 -14.75 -2.43 18.81
N THR A 112 -14.44 -1.73 17.73
CA THR A 112 -15.22 -0.53 17.41
C THR A 112 -16.39 -0.97 16.55
N THR A 113 -17.54 -1.29 17.16
CA THR A 113 -18.80 -1.21 16.42
C THR A 113 -18.93 0.23 15.96
N PRO A 114 -18.85 0.53 14.64
CA PRO A 114 -19.24 1.85 14.20
C PRO A 114 -20.73 1.97 14.55
N ASN A 115 -21.09 3.02 15.29
CA ASN A 115 -22.48 3.34 15.58
C ASN A 115 -23.07 3.86 14.26
N ILE A 116 -23.34 2.93 13.33
CA ILE A 116 -24.03 3.24 12.07
C ILE A 116 -25.48 3.46 12.48
N SER A 117 -25.79 4.73 12.75
CA SER A 117 -27.16 5.22 12.68
C SER A 117 -27.76 4.68 11.38
N SER A 118 -28.81 3.88 11.49
CA SER A 118 -29.50 3.20 10.39
C SER A 118 -30.27 4.16 9.46
N ASN A 119 -29.83 5.41 9.35
CA ASN A 119 -30.38 6.35 8.38
C ASN A 119 -29.63 6.17 7.05
N PRO A 120 -30.29 5.68 5.99
CA PRO A 120 -29.69 5.67 4.67
C PRO A 120 -29.29 7.10 4.29
N ILE A 121 -28.05 7.26 3.83
CA ILE A 121 -27.57 8.50 3.22
C ILE A 121 -28.47 8.77 2.01
N GLN A 122 -29.36 9.76 2.12
CA GLN A 122 -30.11 10.25 0.96
C GLN A 122 -29.13 11.01 0.07
N ILE A 123 -28.88 10.45 -1.12
CA ILE A 123 -28.22 11.16 -2.21
C ILE A 123 -29.17 12.29 -2.63
N PRO A 124 -28.77 13.57 -2.62
CA PRO A 124 -29.64 14.65 -3.07
C PRO A 124 -29.92 14.51 -4.57
N GLU A 125 -31.19 14.32 -4.95
CA GLU A 125 -31.67 14.40 -6.33
C GLU A 125 -31.66 15.87 -6.80
N SER A 126 -30.49 16.45 -7.07
CA SER A 126 -30.41 17.68 -7.87
C SER A 126 -28.98 18.04 -8.28
N LEU A 127 -28.47 17.38 -9.33
CA LEU A 127 -27.53 17.99 -10.28
C LEU A 127 -27.75 17.36 -11.66
N HIS A 128 -28.77 17.85 -12.36
CA HIS A 128 -28.91 17.67 -13.80
C HIS A 128 -27.84 18.51 -14.50
N CYS A 129 -26.76 17.89 -14.95
CA CYS A 129 -25.95 18.47 -16.03
C CYS A 129 -26.66 18.16 -17.35
N GLN A 130 -27.05 19.22 -18.08
CA GLN A 130 -27.65 19.07 -19.41
C GLN A 130 -26.59 18.59 -20.40
N GLU A 131 -26.88 17.49 -21.09
CA GLU A 131 -26.11 17.00 -22.23
C GLU A 131 -26.23 17.99 -23.39
N SER A 132 -25.11 18.46 -23.93
CA SER A 132 -25.06 19.17 -25.21
C SER A 132 -24.37 18.30 -26.25
N ASP A 133 -25.14 17.94 -27.28
CA ASP A 133 -24.75 17.15 -28.44
C ASP A 133 -23.49 17.66 -29.15
N SER A 134 -22.47 16.81 -29.24
CA SER A 134 -21.63 16.75 -30.44
C SER A 134 -21.09 15.34 -30.66
N LYS A 135 -21.52 14.75 -31.79
CA LYS A 135 -21.11 13.44 -32.30
C LYS A 135 -19.60 13.36 -32.48
N LEU A 136 -18.94 12.43 -31.81
CA LEU A 136 -17.75 11.76 -32.34
C LEU A 136 -17.96 10.24 -32.31
N ASP A 137 -17.50 9.63 -33.39
CA ASP A 137 -17.80 8.28 -33.89
C ASP A 137 -17.36 7.15 -32.94
N MET A 138 -18.30 6.28 -32.59
CA MET A 138 -18.14 5.12 -31.71
C MET A 138 -18.12 3.85 -32.56
N THR A 139 -16.93 3.41 -32.96
CA THR A 139 -16.73 2.01 -33.31
C THR A 139 -15.50 1.45 -32.60
N VAL A 140 -15.76 0.36 -31.88
CA VAL A 140 -14.84 -0.53 -31.11
C VAL A 140 -14.68 -0.17 -29.62
N LEU A 141 -15.69 -0.56 -28.84
CA LEU A 141 -15.53 -0.95 -27.43
C LEU A 141 -15.06 -2.43 -27.38
N PRO A 142 -14.10 -2.79 -26.52
CA PRO A 142 -14.16 -4.05 -25.79
C PRO A 142 -15.03 -3.83 -24.55
N SER A 143 -16.08 -4.65 -24.47
CA SER A 143 -17.06 -4.77 -23.41
C SER A 143 -16.45 -5.02 -22.03
N GLU A 144 -17.10 -4.42 -21.01
CA GLU A 144 -17.00 -4.70 -19.56
C GLU A 144 -15.93 -3.93 -18.76
N VAL A 145 -16.14 -2.62 -18.60
CA VAL A 145 -15.64 -1.88 -17.42
C VAL A 145 -16.77 -1.85 -16.39
N ASN A 146 -16.70 -2.71 -15.38
CA ASN A 146 -17.66 -2.74 -14.28
C ASN A 146 -17.32 -1.62 -13.27
N THR A 147 -17.95 -0.46 -13.41
CA THR A 147 -17.73 0.76 -12.60
C THR A 147 -18.48 0.78 -11.26
N SER A 148 -18.83 -0.37 -10.68
CA SER A 148 -19.62 -0.42 -9.44
C SER A 148 -19.02 -1.36 -8.39
N THR A 149 -17.87 -1.00 -7.84
CA THR A 149 -17.34 -1.67 -6.64
C THR A 149 -17.94 -1.00 -5.39
N LYS A 150 -19.05 -1.56 -4.88
CA LYS A 150 -19.62 -1.17 -3.58
C LYS A 150 -18.60 -1.47 -2.47
N TYR A 151 -18.36 -0.51 -1.58
CA TYR A 151 -17.57 -0.72 -0.35
C TYR A 151 -18.19 -1.86 0.47
N VAL A 152 -17.42 -2.93 0.71
CA VAL A 152 -17.81 -4.06 1.57
C VAL A 152 -16.96 -4.02 2.84
N PRO A 153 -17.56 -3.84 4.04
CA PRO A 153 -16.84 -3.85 5.30
C PRO A 153 -16.09 -5.18 5.52
N SER A 154 -14.89 -5.09 6.10
CA SER A 154 -13.99 -6.25 6.33
C SER A 154 -14.64 -7.42 7.08
N ALA A 155 -15.61 -7.15 7.97
CA ALA A 155 -16.34 -8.18 8.72
C ALA A 155 -17.37 -8.98 7.90
N SER A 156 -17.68 -8.53 6.67
CA SER A 156 -18.66 -9.12 5.76
C SER A 156 -18.04 -9.63 4.46
N LEU A 157 -16.71 -9.72 4.38
CA LEU A 157 -16.02 -10.37 3.27
C LEU A 157 -15.99 -11.89 3.55
N PRO A 158 -16.89 -12.71 2.97
CA PRO A 158 -16.71 -14.15 2.99
C PRO A 158 -15.38 -14.40 2.29
N TYR A 159 -14.38 -14.82 3.08
CA TYR A 159 -13.04 -15.27 2.67
C TYR A 159 -12.77 -15.03 1.18
N LEU A 160 -12.35 -13.80 0.84
CA LEU A 160 -12.07 -13.38 -0.52
C LEU A 160 -11.12 -14.45 -1.11
N SER A 161 -11.66 -15.34 -1.96
CA SER A 161 -11.01 -16.61 -2.34
C SER A 161 -9.95 -16.35 -3.38
N TRP A 162 -8.92 -15.61 -2.98
CA TRP A 162 -7.73 -15.42 -3.79
C TRP A 162 -6.82 -16.63 -3.64
N PRO A 163 -6.00 -16.91 -4.66
CA PRO A 163 -5.01 -17.96 -4.57
C PRO A 163 -4.13 -17.79 -3.33
N GLU A 164 -3.91 -18.89 -2.60
CA GLU A 164 -3.11 -18.89 -1.38
C GLU A 164 -1.67 -18.39 -1.65
N GLY A 165 -1.17 -17.51 -0.79
CA GLY A 165 0.16 -16.93 -0.91
C GLY A 165 0.29 -15.87 -2.00
N GLN A 166 -0.81 -15.25 -2.44
CA GLN A 166 -0.78 -14.01 -3.23
C GLN A 166 -0.67 -12.78 -2.31
N VAL A 167 0.28 -11.89 -2.58
CA VAL A 167 0.43 -10.58 -1.95
C VAL A 167 -0.19 -9.52 -2.84
N ARG A 168 -1.03 -8.66 -2.24
CA ARG A 168 -1.73 -7.58 -2.94
C ARG A 168 -1.47 -6.26 -2.23
N ILE A 169 -0.96 -5.27 -2.95
CA ILE A 169 -0.64 -3.95 -2.40
C ILE A 169 -1.37 -2.88 -3.21
N ALA A 170 -2.22 -2.11 -2.54
CA ALA A 170 -2.80 -0.90 -3.10
C ALA A 170 -2.00 0.31 -2.64
N PHE A 171 -1.67 1.18 -3.57
CA PHE A 171 -1.07 2.48 -3.32
C PHE A 171 -2.13 3.56 -3.53
N ASP A 172 -2.24 4.48 -2.58
CA ASP A 172 -2.82 5.79 -2.86
C ASP A 172 -1.87 6.60 -3.79
N GLY A 173 -2.42 7.59 -4.48
CA GLY A 173 -1.69 8.47 -5.38
C GLY A 173 -0.87 9.52 -4.64
N ASP A 174 -1.44 10.71 -4.53
CA ASP A 174 -0.76 11.89 -3.96
C ASP A 174 -0.43 11.70 -2.48
N SER A 175 0.70 12.25 -2.04
CA SER A 175 1.27 12.08 -0.69
C SER A 175 1.68 10.64 -0.31
N VAL A 176 1.51 9.67 -1.20
CA VAL A 176 1.84 8.25 -0.99
C VAL A 176 2.81 7.76 -2.06
N LEU A 177 2.35 7.50 -3.28
CA LEU A 177 3.21 7.11 -4.39
C LEU A 177 3.86 8.33 -5.06
N PHE A 178 3.10 9.42 -5.16
CA PHE A 178 3.54 10.72 -5.67
C PHE A 178 3.68 11.72 -4.52
N SER A 179 4.36 12.84 -4.74
CA SER A 179 4.37 13.93 -3.76
C SER A 179 3.00 14.60 -3.66
N ASP A 180 2.86 15.52 -2.71
CA ASP A 180 1.68 16.36 -2.48
C ASP A 180 1.51 17.51 -3.51
N GLN A 181 2.22 17.49 -4.64
CA GLN A 181 2.26 18.62 -5.59
C GLN A 181 0.86 18.94 -6.15
N ALA A 182 0.10 17.92 -6.56
CA ALA A 182 -1.25 18.15 -7.09
C ALA A 182 -2.20 18.70 -6.04
N GLU A 183 -2.11 18.20 -4.81
CA GLU A 183 -2.90 18.70 -3.68
C GLU A 183 -2.57 20.17 -3.40
N CYS A 184 -1.28 20.55 -3.48
CA CYS A 184 -0.85 21.93 -3.31
C CYS A 184 -1.44 22.84 -4.40
N VAL A 185 -1.30 22.45 -5.68
CA VAL A 185 -1.86 23.21 -6.82
C VAL A 185 -3.37 23.37 -6.67
N PHE A 186 -4.08 22.30 -6.32
CA PHE A 186 -5.53 22.36 -6.12
C PHE A 186 -5.92 23.31 -4.98
N LYS A 187 -5.20 23.27 -3.85
CA LYS A 187 -5.45 24.17 -2.71
C LYS A 187 -5.16 25.63 -3.03
N THR A 188 -4.18 25.92 -3.90
CA THR A 188 -3.78 27.30 -4.22
C THR A 188 -4.52 27.90 -5.41
N GLU A 189 -4.81 27.10 -6.44
CA GLU A 189 -5.34 27.56 -7.73
C GLU A 189 -6.75 27.04 -8.04
N GLY A 190 -7.31 26.18 -7.17
CA GLY A 190 -8.61 25.57 -7.37
C GLY A 190 -8.63 24.51 -8.48
N LEU A 191 -9.83 24.08 -8.85
CA LEU A 191 -10.03 22.99 -9.81
C LEU A 191 -9.56 23.34 -11.22
N GLU A 192 -9.84 24.56 -11.69
CA GLU A 192 -9.45 24.98 -13.04
C GLU A 192 -7.92 25.13 -13.17
N GLY A 193 -7.28 25.74 -12.17
CA GLY A 193 -5.82 25.85 -12.12
C GLY A 193 -5.15 24.48 -12.07
N PHE A 194 -5.71 23.54 -11.32
CA PHE A 194 -5.27 22.14 -11.33
C PHE A 194 -5.37 21.51 -12.73
N PHE A 195 -6.47 21.67 -13.46
CA PHE A 195 -6.61 21.12 -14.81
C PHE A 195 -5.64 21.75 -15.80
N GLU A 196 -5.44 23.06 -15.75
CA GLU A 196 -4.42 23.72 -16.57
C GLU A 196 -3.02 23.23 -16.23
N PHE A 197 -2.72 23.07 -14.95
CA PHE A 197 -1.43 22.59 -14.48
C PHE A 197 -1.16 21.16 -14.96
N GLU A 198 -2.08 20.22 -14.76
CA GLU A 198 -1.93 18.83 -15.22
C GLU A 198 -1.82 18.76 -16.75
N ARG A 199 -2.58 19.56 -17.50
CA ARG A 199 -2.49 19.61 -18.97
C ARG A 199 -1.12 20.12 -19.43
N LYS A 200 -0.60 21.18 -18.81
CA LYS A 200 0.73 21.75 -19.13
C LYS A 200 1.87 20.79 -18.74
N HIS A 201 1.71 20.03 -17.65
CA HIS A 201 2.75 19.17 -17.08
C HIS A 201 2.58 17.68 -17.39
N GLY A 202 1.63 17.27 -18.25
CA GLY A 202 1.35 15.86 -18.53
C GLY A 202 2.54 15.05 -19.07
N HIS A 203 3.56 15.72 -19.59
CA HIS A 203 4.82 15.16 -20.10
C HIS A 203 5.98 15.22 -19.09
N ILE A 204 5.72 15.64 -17.86
CA ILE A 204 6.70 15.78 -16.79
C ILE A 204 6.28 14.81 -15.69
N ALA A 205 7.15 13.90 -15.26
CA ALA A 205 6.82 12.99 -14.17
C ALA A 205 6.38 13.73 -12.89
N LEU A 206 5.48 13.11 -12.16
CA LEU A 206 5.11 13.53 -10.81
C LEU A 206 6.33 13.41 -9.90
N PRO A 207 6.53 14.33 -8.95
CA PRO A 207 7.59 14.17 -7.97
C PRO A 207 7.33 12.93 -7.09
N LYS A 208 8.40 12.35 -6.56
CA LYS A 208 8.34 11.09 -5.82
C LYS A 208 7.67 11.26 -4.46
N GLY A 209 6.70 10.39 -4.16
CA GLY A 209 6.11 10.26 -2.84
C GLY A 209 6.92 9.33 -1.92
N PRO A 210 6.52 9.22 -0.64
CA PRO A 210 7.24 8.43 0.33
C PRO A 210 7.31 6.92 0.01
N MET A 211 6.34 6.39 -0.73
CA MET A 211 6.25 4.95 -1.05
C MET A 211 6.93 4.58 -2.37
N GLN A 212 7.42 5.55 -3.13
CA GLN A 212 7.96 5.33 -4.47
C GLN A 212 9.13 4.33 -4.49
N ALA A 213 10.06 4.46 -3.54
CA ALA A 213 11.21 3.58 -3.44
C ALA A 213 10.80 2.13 -3.16
N PHE A 214 9.83 1.95 -2.26
CA PHE A 214 9.26 0.65 -1.94
C PHE A 214 8.54 0.04 -3.14
N ALA A 215 7.71 0.80 -3.87
CA ALA A 215 7.00 0.32 -5.05
C ALA A 215 7.97 -0.21 -6.12
N LEU A 216 9.04 0.52 -6.42
CA LEU A 216 10.08 0.06 -7.34
C LEU A 216 10.81 -1.19 -6.85
N LYS A 217 11.12 -1.28 -5.55
CA LYS A 217 11.78 -2.47 -5.00
C LYS A 217 10.86 -3.70 -5.02
N PHE A 218 9.58 -3.50 -4.72
CA PHE A 218 8.58 -4.55 -4.75
C PHE A 218 8.32 -5.06 -6.17
N GLN A 219 8.39 -4.19 -7.19
CA GLN A 219 8.41 -4.64 -8.58
C GLN A 219 9.64 -5.47 -8.92
N LYS A 220 10.85 -5.06 -8.51
CA LYS A 220 12.06 -5.88 -8.74
C LYS A 220 11.93 -7.26 -8.08
N LEU A 221 11.30 -7.32 -6.92
CA LEU A 221 10.95 -8.58 -6.27
C LEU A 221 9.99 -9.41 -7.15
N ARG A 222 8.90 -8.80 -7.65
CA ARG A 222 7.97 -9.45 -8.58
C ARG A 222 8.67 -9.99 -9.83
N GLN A 223 9.55 -9.20 -10.44
CA GLN A 223 10.36 -9.64 -11.60
C GLN A 223 11.27 -10.82 -11.25
N SER A 224 11.76 -10.87 -10.01
CA SER A 224 12.62 -11.94 -9.52
C SER A 224 11.88 -13.26 -9.25
N LEU A 225 10.54 -13.26 -9.20
CA LEU A 225 9.73 -14.49 -9.03
C LEU A 225 9.76 -15.40 -10.27
N GLY A 226 10.11 -14.86 -11.44
CA GLY A 226 9.97 -15.56 -12.71
C GLY A 226 8.53 -15.53 -13.26
N GLU A 227 8.39 -15.74 -14.56
CA GLU A 227 7.12 -15.58 -15.28
C GLU A 227 5.98 -16.42 -14.70
N ASN A 228 6.25 -17.66 -14.28
CA ASN A 228 5.25 -18.60 -13.74
C ASN A 228 4.67 -18.18 -12.38
N HIS A 229 5.32 -17.25 -11.69
CA HIS A 229 4.96 -16.83 -10.34
C HIS A 229 4.64 -15.33 -10.23
N LYS A 230 4.67 -14.59 -11.34
CA LYS A 230 4.30 -13.16 -11.36
C LYS A 230 2.92 -12.89 -10.75
N TRP A 231 1.97 -13.80 -10.94
CA TRP A 231 0.61 -13.68 -10.39
C TRP A 231 0.59 -13.61 -8.85
N ARG A 232 1.64 -14.06 -8.15
CA ARG A 232 1.70 -14.03 -6.68
C ARG A 232 1.86 -12.64 -6.11
N VAL A 233 2.19 -11.64 -6.93
CA VAL A 233 2.28 -10.24 -6.51
C VAL A 233 1.38 -9.40 -7.39
N ARG A 234 0.43 -8.68 -6.80
CA ARG A 234 -0.44 -7.73 -7.50
C ARG A 234 -0.38 -6.34 -6.90
N THR A 235 -0.21 -5.33 -7.74
CA THR A 235 -0.15 -3.92 -7.35
C THR A 235 -1.32 -3.14 -7.94
N PHE A 236 -1.89 -2.25 -7.13
CA PHE A 236 -3.03 -1.42 -7.50
C PHE A 236 -2.67 0.05 -7.26
N LEU A 237 -3.07 0.95 -8.15
CA LEU A 237 -3.19 2.36 -7.84
C LEU A 237 -4.67 2.65 -7.61
N VAL A 238 -5.00 3.27 -6.49
CA VAL A 238 -6.35 3.78 -6.20
C VAL A 238 -6.20 5.24 -5.84
N THR A 239 -6.74 6.15 -6.64
CA THR A 239 -6.53 7.59 -6.45
C THR A 239 -7.79 8.37 -6.84
N ALA A 240 -7.96 9.57 -6.29
CA ALA A 240 -9.06 10.48 -6.64
C ALA A 240 -8.75 11.38 -7.86
N ARG A 241 -7.65 11.10 -8.58
CA ARG A 241 -7.32 11.82 -9.82
C ARG A 241 -8.31 11.48 -10.91
N ASN A 242 -8.58 12.43 -11.80
CA ASN A 242 -9.50 12.25 -12.94
C ASN A 242 -8.74 12.07 -14.27
N ASP A 243 -9.48 11.87 -15.36
CA ASP A 243 -8.93 11.65 -16.71
C ASP A 243 -7.85 12.65 -17.15
N VAL A 244 -7.92 13.91 -16.70
CA VAL A 244 -6.92 14.94 -17.01
C VAL A 244 -5.58 14.64 -16.32
N GLY A 245 -5.63 14.22 -15.05
CA GLY A 245 -4.43 13.86 -14.28
C GLY A 245 -3.85 12.49 -14.63
N ASN A 246 -4.62 11.61 -15.28
CA ASN A 246 -4.21 10.24 -15.58
C ASN A 246 -3.04 10.17 -16.56
N ILE A 247 -2.98 11.11 -17.52
CA ILE A 247 -1.88 11.19 -18.50
C ILE A 247 -0.53 11.31 -17.79
N ARG A 248 -0.44 12.19 -16.80
CA ARG A 248 0.79 12.44 -16.05
C ARG A 248 1.16 11.25 -15.17
N VAL A 249 0.17 10.56 -14.60
CA VAL A 249 0.37 9.32 -13.83
C VAL A 249 1.01 8.24 -14.71
N PHE A 250 0.46 7.97 -15.90
CA PHE A 250 1.03 6.96 -16.81
C PHE A 250 2.41 7.37 -17.35
N HIS A 251 2.62 8.67 -17.62
CA HIS A 251 3.94 9.19 -17.97
C HIS A 251 4.96 8.91 -16.85
N THR A 252 4.56 9.17 -15.61
CA THR A 252 5.39 8.94 -14.41
C THR A 252 5.76 7.47 -14.27
N PHE A 253 4.79 6.56 -14.43
CA PHE A 253 5.03 5.12 -14.39
C PHE A 253 6.03 4.68 -15.45
N LYS A 254 5.88 5.16 -16.68
CA LYS A 254 6.83 4.88 -17.76
C LYS A 254 8.22 5.41 -17.46
N GLU A 255 8.34 6.65 -16.98
CA GLU A 255 9.63 7.26 -16.65
C GLU A 255 10.33 6.55 -15.49
N TRP A 256 9.57 6.11 -14.48
CA TRP A 256 10.11 5.34 -13.36
C TRP A 256 10.38 3.87 -13.69
N GLY A 257 9.86 3.38 -14.82
CA GLY A 257 9.81 1.95 -15.13
C GLY A 257 8.97 1.18 -14.10
N LEU A 258 7.93 1.81 -13.54
CA LEU A 258 7.01 1.23 -12.57
C LEU A 258 5.80 0.62 -13.29
N GLU A 259 5.50 -0.64 -13.00
CA GLU A 259 4.35 -1.39 -13.50
C GLU A 259 3.32 -1.57 -12.37
N ILE A 260 2.11 -1.11 -12.62
CA ILE A 260 0.94 -1.31 -11.75
C ILE A 260 -0.06 -2.18 -12.51
N ASP A 261 -0.57 -3.24 -11.87
CA ASP A 261 -1.46 -4.19 -12.55
C ASP A 261 -2.84 -3.61 -12.82
N GLU A 262 -3.38 -2.82 -11.88
CA GLU A 262 -4.71 -2.25 -11.97
C GLU A 262 -4.70 -0.80 -11.45
N THR A 263 -5.29 0.13 -12.21
CA THR A 263 -5.39 1.56 -11.82
C THR A 263 -6.85 1.97 -11.73
N HIS A 264 -7.25 2.58 -10.62
CA HIS A 264 -8.57 3.11 -10.37
C HIS A 264 -8.47 4.61 -10.07
N PHE A 265 -9.28 5.38 -10.80
CA PHE A 265 -9.36 6.83 -10.80
C PHE A 265 -10.78 7.26 -10.40
#